data_AF-A0A8J8T7P5-F1
#
_entry.id   AF-A0A8J8T7P5-F1
#
_cell.length_a   1.000
_cell.length_b   1.000
_cell.length_c   1.000
_cell.angle_alpha   90.00
_cell.angle_beta   90.00
_cell.angle_gamma   90.00
#
_symmetry.space_group_name_H-M   'P 1'
#
loop_
_entity.id
_entity.type
_entity.pdbx_description
1 polymer ?
#
loop_
_entity_poly.entity_id
_entity_poly.type
_entity_poly.pdbx_seq_one_letter_code
_entity_poly.pdbx_strand_id
1 'polypeptide(L)'
;MKKRPRLNSKVSRRRFGSLYEGLKINRGRAPLVYNLILVIRRFLFSITTVLMSDHPTFQIQLFQLSSFLNLIYLIKIKPFDNKKLNRLEVFNELIVLGSSIHLLIFTDLLYTDGYSVQLINNTAKMGGYSLIALSTLQISINLVFLILEMLDSVKKLCALLKTYCQRQTEKKDSFEECGYGDWMDVAKKRGNRRGKFSRYVERHEQRIQSQMHLDSEFGTSKSPKRKQLEPQRTEINKQFGLLSQQIQGYSSGNSTISNITVVRNSHSPQPSRFTSSFTLPHSETPSHSTAQGGLTISQILSNKSTATNHKQRTSSLSQLGNSAIMSYQLRMIENEIERQRDRQYIAARFLQQ
;
A
#
# COMPACT_ATOMS: atom_id res chain seq x y z
N MET A 1 13.09 4.58 42.16
CA MET A 1 12.26 4.58 40.93
C MET A 1 12.94 5.41 39.82
N LYS A 2 13.43 4.79 38.74
CA LYS A 2 14.01 5.50 37.58
C LYS A 2 12.91 6.30 36.86
N LYS A 3 13.06 7.63 36.78
CA LYS A 3 12.20 8.50 35.94
C LYS A 3 12.30 8.02 34.50
N ARG A 4 11.25 7.38 33.98
CA ARG A 4 11.22 6.94 32.58
C ARG A 4 11.36 8.19 31.69
N PRO A 5 12.25 8.17 30.68
CA PRO A 5 12.40 9.30 29.76
C PRO A 5 11.03 9.61 29.15
N ARG A 6 10.60 10.86 29.27
CA ARG A 6 9.32 11.31 28.72
C ARG A 6 9.37 11.11 27.20
N LEU A 7 8.39 10.41 26.63
CA LEU A 7 8.26 10.23 25.17
C LEU A 7 8.19 11.55 24.40
N ASN A 8 7.96 12.67 25.10
CA ASN A 8 7.96 14.01 24.54
C ASN A 8 9.38 14.58 24.29
N SER A 9 10.43 13.76 24.34
CA SER A 9 11.76 14.22 23.93
C SER A 9 11.76 14.52 22.42
N LYS A 10 12.33 15.66 22.02
CA LYS A 10 12.44 16.05 20.60
C LYS A 10 13.10 14.95 19.75
N VAL A 11 14.04 14.19 20.35
CA VAL A 11 14.74 13.07 19.69
C VAL A 11 13.79 11.91 19.39
N SER A 12 12.95 11.50 20.35
CA SER A 12 11.95 10.45 20.14
C SER A 12 10.92 10.87 19.08
N ARG A 13 10.46 12.12 19.13
CA ARG A 13 9.50 12.65 18.16
C ARG A 13 10.08 12.72 16.75
N ARG A 14 11.38 12.98 16.59
CA ARG A 14 12.02 13.02 15.26
C ARG A 14 12.21 11.63 14.65
N ARG A 15 12.39 10.59 15.46
CA ARG A 15 12.61 9.21 15.00
C ARG A 15 11.31 8.43 14.77
N PHE A 16 10.33 8.61 15.66
CA PHE A 16 9.08 7.85 15.64
C PHE A 16 7.85 8.72 15.33
N GLY A 17 8.05 10.00 15.02
CA GLY A 17 6.97 10.95 14.79
C GLY A 17 6.03 10.53 13.67
N SER A 18 6.56 9.99 12.58
CA SER A 18 5.77 9.48 11.46
C SER A 18 4.88 8.29 11.85
N LEU A 19 5.33 7.46 12.78
CA LEU A 19 4.57 6.29 13.23
C LEU A 19 3.36 6.67 14.09
N TYR A 20 3.40 7.87 14.68
CA TYR A 20 2.38 8.38 15.60
C TYR A 20 1.69 9.64 15.07
N GLU A 21 1.88 9.97 13.80
CA GLU A 21 1.29 11.14 13.17
C GLU A 21 -0.24 10.96 13.10
N GLY A 22 -0.98 11.93 13.65
CA GLY A 22 -2.45 11.89 13.72
C GLY A 22 -3.05 11.14 14.93
N LEU A 23 -2.23 10.50 15.78
CA LEU A 23 -2.67 9.81 17.00
C LEU A 23 -2.65 10.71 18.24
N LYS A 24 -3.66 10.54 19.11
CA LYS A 24 -3.77 11.25 20.41
C LYS A 24 -2.70 10.80 21.42
N ILE A 25 -1.48 11.32 21.33
CA ILE A 25 -0.39 10.94 22.28
C ILE A 25 -0.68 11.40 23.72
N ASN A 26 -1.45 12.48 23.89
CA ASN A 26 -1.68 13.10 25.20
C ASN A 26 -2.63 12.32 26.14
N ARG A 27 -3.40 11.36 25.63
CA ARG A 27 -4.45 10.67 26.38
C ARG A 27 -4.03 9.31 26.97
N GLY A 28 -2.72 9.02 26.98
CA GLY A 28 -2.15 7.81 27.56
C GLY A 28 -1.70 6.78 26.52
N ARG A 29 -1.58 5.52 26.93
CA ARG A 29 -1.00 4.44 26.11
C ARG A 29 -1.98 3.81 25.12
N ALA A 30 -3.29 3.97 25.31
CA ALA A 30 -4.28 3.29 24.50
C ALA A 30 -4.14 3.59 22.99
N PRO A 31 -4.02 4.85 22.52
CA PRO A 31 -3.91 5.15 21.09
C PRO A 31 -2.67 4.52 20.43
N LEU A 32 -1.58 4.35 21.18
CA LEU A 32 -0.34 3.71 20.69
C LEU A 32 -0.54 2.22 20.35
N VAL A 33 -1.45 1.55 21.07
CA VAL A 33 -1.77 0.13 20.86
C VAL A 33 -2.58 -0.08 19.58
N TYR A 34 -3.20 0.97 19.03
CA TYR A 34 -4.01 0.85 17.81
C TYR A 34 -3.20 0.31 16.62
N ASN A 35 -2.03 0.89 16.33
CA ASN A 35 -1.19 0.42 15.24
C ASN A 35 -0.75 -1.03 15.45
N LEU A 36 -0.49 -1.42 16.70
CA LEU A 36 -0.15 -2.79 17.05
C LEU A 36 -1.33 -3.74 16.81
N ILE A 37 -2.56 -3.35 17.20
CA ILE A 37 -3.79 -4.13 16.95
C ILE A 37 -3.99 -4.34 15.44
N LEU A 38 -3.78 -3.31 14.62
CA LEU A 38 -3.90 -3.43 13.16
C LEU A 38 -2.89 -4.42 12.57
N VAL A 39 -1.64 -4.38 13.03
CA VAL A 39 -0.60 -5.32 12.58
C VAL A 39 -0.91 -6.74 13.04
N ILE A 40 -1.28 -6.91 14.31
CA ILE A 40 -1.66 -8.22 14.86
C ILE A 40 -2.86 -8.79 14.10
N ARG A 41 -3.88 -7.99 13.80
CA ARG A 41 -5.04 -8.43 13.01
C ARG A 41 -4.63 -8.95 11.63
N ARG A 42 -3.74 -8.23 10.94
CA ARG A 42 -3.22 -8.67 9.62
C ARG A 42 -2.46 -9.98 9.75
N PHE A 43 -1.62 -10.11 10.78
CA PHE A 43 -0.85 -11.32 11.04
C PHE A 43 -1.75 -12.51 11.38
N LEU A 44 -2.76 -12.32 12.25
CA LEU A 44 -3.77 -13.34 12.57
C LEU A 44 -4.53 -13.76 11.31
N PHE A 45 -4.96 -12.81 10.49
CA PHE A 45 -5.63 -13.12 9.23
C PHE A 45 -4.73 -13.95 8.30
N SER A 46 -3.47 -13.56 8.10
CA SER A 46 -2.51 -14.33 7.30
C SER A 46 -2.29 -15.75 7.84
N ILE A 47 -2.12 -15.90 9.16
CA ILE A 47 -1.96 -17.21 9.79
C ILE A 47 -3.21 -18.07 9.59
N THR A 48 -4.40 -17.54 9.90
CA THR A 48 -5.66 -18.28 9.74
C THR A 48 -5.89 -18.70 8.29
N THR A 49 -5.50 -17.85 7.33
CA THR A 49 -5.64 -18.15 5.90
C THR A 49 -4.74 -19.32 5.46
N VAL A 50 -3.53 -19.42 6.02
CA VAL A 50 -2.58 -20.48 5.66
C VAL A 50 -2.85 -21.77 6.43
N LEU A 51 -3.14 -21.68 7.73
CA LEU A 51 -3.30 -22.86 8.59
C LEU A 51 -4.70 -23.46 8.56
N MET A 52 -5.73 -22.69 8.19
CA MET A 52 -7.13 -23.13 8.20
C MET A 52 -7.73 -23.19 6.78
N SER A 53 -6.92 -23.54 5.77
CA SER A 53 -7.38 -23.69 4.38
C SER A 53 -8.55 -24.67 4.24
N ASP A 54 -8.59 -25.68 5.11
CA ASP A 54 -9.61 -26.73 5.09
C ASP A 54 -10.90 -26.34 5.83
N HIS A 55 -10.89 -25.18 6.51
CA HIS A 55 -11.96 -24.70 7.38
C HIS A 55 -12.31 -23.23 7.09
N PRO A 56 -12.80 -22.91 5.87
CA PRO A 56 -13.09 -21.52 5.45
C PRO A 56 -14.14 -20.83 6.33
N THR A 57 -15.12 -21.58 6.84
CA THR A 57 -16.15 -21.07 7.75
C THR A 57 -15.54 -20.51 9.04
N PHE A 58 -14.64 -21.26 9.67
CA PHE A 58 -13.96 -20.81 10.88
C PHE A 58 -13.04 -19.62 10.61
N GLN A 59 -12.37 -19.61 9.45
CA GLN A 59 -11.54 -18.47 9.03
C GLN A 59 -12.37 -17.19 8.91
N ILE A 60 -13.55 -17.25 8.28
CA ILE A 60 -14.44 -16.09 8.13
C ILE A 60 -14.99 -15.64 9.49
N GLN A 61 -15.39 -16.58 10.36
CA GLN A 61 -15.88 -16.25 11.71
C GLN A 61 -14.81 -15.56 12.57
N LEU A 62 -13.56 -16.06 12.55
CA LEU A 62 -12.45 -15.42 13.26
C LEU A 62 -12.14 -14.03 12.69
N PHE A 63 -12.18 -13.87 11.37
CA PHE A 63 -12.03 -12.58 10.73
C PHE A 63 -13.14 -11.61 11.16
N GLN A 64 -14.40 -12.05 11.16
CA GLN A 64 -15.56 -11.26 11.57
C GLN A 64 -15.46 -10.84 13.05
N LEU A 65 -15.11 -11.77 13.94
CA LEU A 65 -14.90 -11.49 15.36
C LEU A 65 -13.79 -10.45 15.57
N SER A 66 -12.66 -10.61 14.87
CA SER A 66 -11.55 -9.64 14.95
C SER A 66 -11.96 -8.24 14.47
N SER A 67 -12.77 -8.17 13.41
CA SER A 67 -13.29 -6.94 12.83
C SER A 67 -14.26 -6.25 13.79
N PHE A 68 -15.15 -7.03 14.41
CA PHE A 68 -16.10 -6.54 15.40
C PHE A 68 -15.41 -6.00 16.66
N LEU A 69 -14.39 -6.69 17.17
CA LEU A 69 -13.58 -6.20 18.29
C LEU A 69 -12.85 -4.89 17.93
N ASN A 70 -12.32 -4.78 16.70
CA ASN A 70 -11.69 -3.55 16.23
C ASN A 70 -12.70 -2.40 16.11
N LEU A 71 -13.92 -2.68 15.65
CA LEU A 71 -15.00 -1.68 15.60
C LEU A 71 -15.35 -1.15 16.99
N ILE A 72 -15.52 -2.04 17.98
CA ILE A 72 -15.76 -1.65 19.37
C ILE A 72 -14.60 -0.78 19.89
N TYR A 73 -13.37 -1.19 19.62
CA TYR A 73 -12.17 -0.43 20.00
C TYR A 73 -12.20 0.99 19.40
N LEU A 74 -12.47 1.12 18.10
CA LEU A 74 -12.53 2.41 17.39
C LEU A 74 -13.62 3.33 17.96
N ILE A 75 -14.81 2.80 18.24
CA ILE A 75 -15.94 3.56 18.79
C ILE A 75 -15.64 4.06 20.21
N LYS A 76 -15.04 3.22 21.06
CA LYS A 76 -14.79 3.54 22.47
C LYS A 76 -13.56 4.44 22.65
N ILE A 77 -12.44 4.13 21.99
CA ILE A 77 -11.16 4.81 22.24
C ILE A 77 -10.95 6.03 21.34
N LYS A 78 -11.47 6.02 20.10
CA LYS A 78 -11.33 7.12 19.12
C LYS A 78 -9.88 7.62 19.03
N PRO A 79 -8.95 6.77 18.57
CA PRO A 79 -7.52 6.96 18.75
C PRO A 79 -6.96 8.20 18.03
N PHE A 80 -7.64 8.70 16.99
CA PHE A 80 -7.16 9.82 16.19
C PHE A 80 -7.49 11.18 16.81
N ASP A 81 -6.62 12.17 16.59
CA ASP A 81 -6.87 13.57 16.97
C ASP A 81 -8.07 14.14 16.23
N ASN A 82 -8.14 13.88 14.93
CA ASN A 82 -9.18 14.39 14.06
C ASN A 82 -10.48 13.55 14.17
N LYS A 83 -11.60 14.19 14.52
CA LYS A 83 -12.93 13.55 14.58
C LYS A 83 -13.37 13.01 13.21
N LYS A 84 -12.95 13.66 12.10
CA LYS A 84 -13.25 13.18 10.74
C LYS A 84 -12.56 11.85 10.45
N LEU A 85 -11.26 11.71 10.77
CA LEU A 85 -10.54 10.44 10.64
C LEU A 85 -11.17 9.32 11.47
N ASN A 86 -11.52 9.59 12.73
CA ASN A 86 -12.17 8.56 13.55
C ASN A 86 -13.49 8.06 12.94
N ARG A 87 -14.30 8.95 12.35
CA ARG A 87 -15.55 8.55 11.67
C ARG A 87 -15.27 7.75 10.41
N LEU A 88 -14.26 8.14 9.64
CA LEU A 88 -13.83 7.42 8.44
C LEU A 88 -13.38 6.00 8.78
N GLU A 89 -12.56 5.84 9.82
CA GLU A 89 -12.05 4.53 10.25
C GLU A 89 -13.17 3.63 10.79
N VAL A 90 -14.11 4.18 11.56
CA VAL A 90 -15.32 3.44 11.99
C VAL A 90 -16.15 3.00 10.78
N PHE A 91 -16.33 3.89 9.81
CA PHE A 91 -17.08 3.58 8.59
C PHE A 91 -16.39 2.51 7.74
N ASN A 92 -15.07 2.59 7.58
CA ASN A 92 -14.27 1.58 6.89
C ASN A 92 -14.42 0.20 7.57
N GLU A 93 -14.37 0.16 8.91
CA GLU A 93 -14.55 -1.08 9.64
C GLU A 93 -15.98 -1.64 9.51
N LEU A 94 -16.99 -0.77 9.47
CA LEU A 94 -18.38 -1.18 9.20
C LEU A 94 -18.54 -1.81 7.82
N ILE A 95 -17.91 -1.25 6.77
CA ILE A 95 -17.95 -1.84 5.43
C ILE A 95 -17.23 -3.19 5.43
N VAL A 96 -16.05 -3.30 6.04
CA VAL A 96 -15.32 -4.58 6.14
C VAL A 96 -16.17 -5.64 6.84
N LEU A 97 -16.86 -5.27 7.93
CA LEU A 97 -17.77 -6.15 8.63
C LEU A 97 -18.97 -6.55 7.75
N GLY A 98 -19.57 -5.59 7.04
CA GLY A 98 -20.66 -5.85 6.09
C GLY A 98 -20.25 -6.78 4.94
N SER A 99 -19.05 -6.60 4.40
CA SER A 99 -18.46 -7.49 3.39
C SER A 99 -18.20 -8.89 3.94
N SER A 100 -17.79 -9.02 5.22
CA SER A 100 -17.58 -10.33 5.84
C SER A 100 -18.86 -11.15 5.98
N ILE A 101 -20.02 -10.50 6.17
CA ILE A 101 -21.32 -11.18 6.19
C ILE A 101 -21.62 -11.79 4.81
N HIS A 102 -21.29 -11.09 3.73
CA HIS A 102 -21.47 -11.61 2.37
C HIS A 102 -20.57 -12.82 2.09
N LEU A 103 -19.39 -12.91 2.73
CA LEU A 103 -18.52 -14.07 2.59
C LEU A 103 -19.14 -15.35 3.17
N LEU A 104 -20.02 -15.26 4.17
CA LEU A 104 -20.73 -16.42 4.71
C LEU A 104 -21.62 -17.10 3.66
N ILE A 105 -22.12 -16.35 2.67
CA ILE A 105 -22.94 -16.92 1.57
C ILE A 105 -22.16 -17.94 0.74
N PHE A 106 -20.83 -17.80 0.69
CA PHE A 106 -19.95 -18.72 -0.04
C PHE A 106 -19.46 -19.90 0.80
N THR A 107 -19.90 -20.02 2.06
CA THR A 107 -19.52 -21.15 2.92
C THR A 107 -20.47 -22.32 2.78
N ASP A 108 -19.97 -23.52 3.09
CA ASP A 108 -20.73 -24.76 2.99
C ASP A 108 -21.94 -24.84 3.94
N LEU A 109 -22.09 -23.88 4.87
CA LEU A 109 -23.21 -23.77 5.80
C LEU A 109 -24.58 -23.72 5.09
N LEU A 110 -24.64 -23.19 3.88
CA LEU A 110 -25.89 -23.09 3.11
C LEU A 110 -26.33 -24.41 2.47
N TYR A 111 -25.43 -25.40 2.34
CA TYR A 111 -25.72 -26.66 1.66
C TYR A 111 -26.38 -27.71 2.55
N THR A 112 -26.48 -27.47 3.87
CA THR A 112 -26.92 -28.49 4.84
C THR A 112 -28.44 -28.74 4.85
N ASP A 113 -29.26 -27.79 4.40
CA ASP A 113 -30.72 -27.80 4.69
C ASP A 113 -31.63 -28.18 3.51
N GLY A 114 -31.13 -28.93 2.51
CA GLY A 114 -31.99 -29.45 1.42
C GLY A 114 -32.57 -28.39 0.48
N TYR A 115 -32.03 -27.16 0.51
CA TYR A 115 -32.39 -26.11 -0.44
C TYR A 115 -32.09 -26.53 -1.88
N SER A 116 -32.96 -26.12 -2.81
CA SER A 116 -32.75 -26.41 -4.22
C SER A 116 -31.45 -25.76 -4.71
N VAL A 117 -30.65 -26.53 -5.45
CA VAL A 117 -29.34 -26.10 -6.00
C VAL A 117 -29.45 -24.78 -6.78
N GLN A 118 -30.58 -24.55 -7.44
CA GLN A 118 -30.84 -23.32 -8.20
C GLN A 118 -30.93 -22.08 -7.30
N LEU A 119 -31.58 -22.17 -6.14
CA LEU A 119 -31.72 -21.06 -5.22
C LEU A 119 -30.35 -20.66 -4.65
N ILE A 120 -29.52 -21.64 -4.29
CA ILE A 120 -28.16 -21.42 -3.79
C ILE A 120 -27.31 -20.70 -4.85
N ASN A 121 -27.34 -21.18 -6.09
CA ASN A 121 -26.57 -20.57 -7.18
C ASN A 121 -26.99 -19.11 -7.45
N ASN A 122 -28.30 -18.83 -7.42
CA ASN A 122 -28.80 -17.46 -7.60
C ASN A 122 -28.38 -16.56 -6.44
N THR A 123 -28.49 -17.03 -5.19
CA THR A 123 -28.09 -16.26 -4.00
C THR A 123 -26.59 -16.00 -3.98
N ALA A 124 -25.76 -16.99 -4.29
CA ALA A 124 -24.31 -16.84 -4.38
C ALA A 124 -23.92 -15.84 -5.48
N LYS A 125 -24.61 -15.87 -6.63
CA LYS A 125 -24.39 -14.91 -7.72
C LYS A 125 -24.72 -13.47 -7.29
N MET A 126 -25.87 -13.27 -6.63
CA MET A 126 -26.25 -11.95 -6.12
C MET A 126 -25.32 -11.45 -5.00
N GLY A 127 -24.92 -12.34 -4.10
CA GLY A 127 -23.95 -12.05 -3.04
C GLY A 127 -22.57 -11.66 -3.59
N GLY A 128 -22.17 -12.26 -4.71
CA GLY A 128 -20.94 -11.87 -5.43
C GLY A 128 -21.02 -10.46 -5.98
N TYR A 129 -22.12 -10.09 -6.63
CA TYR A 129 -22.30 -8.72 -7.13
C TYR A 129 -22.36 -7.69 -6.02
N SER A 130 -23.04 -7.97 -4.91
CA SER A 130 -23.08 -7.04 -3.77
C SER A 130 -21.72 -6.88 -3.10
N LEU A 131 -20.92 -7.95 -3.00
CA LEU A 131 -19.55 -7.88 -2.48
C LEU A 131 -18.63 -7.01 -3.36
N ILE A 132 -18.74 -7.12 -4.69
CA ILE A 132 -18.00 -6.26 -5.62
C ILE A 132 -18.44 -4.80 -5.48
N ALA A 133 -19.75 -4.55 -5.37
CA ALA A 133 -20.28 -3.20 -5.17
C ALA A 133 -19.79 -2.57 -3.86
N LEU A 134 -19.83 -3.31 -2.74
CA LEU A 134 -19.30 -2.86 -1.44
C LEU A 134 -17.80 -2.57 -1.50
N SER A 135 -17.03 -3.43 -2.16
CA SER A 135 -15.58 -3.24 -2.31
C SER A 135 -15.26 -2.01 -3.17
N THR A 136 -16.01 -1.78 -4.23
CA THR A 136 -15.87 -0.61 -5.10
C THR A 136 -16.23 0.68 -4.36
N LEU A 137 -17.30 0.64 -3.55
CA LEU A 137 -17.69 1.76 -2.70
C LEU A 137 -16.60 2.10 -1.66
N GLN A 138 -16.03 1.08 -1.01
CA GLN A 138 -14.92 1.24 -0.06
C GLN A 138 -13.72 1.95 -0.68
N ILE A 139 -13.29 1.50 -1.86
CA ILE A 139 -12.17 2.09 -2.59
C ILE A 139 -12.51 3.53 -3.00
N SER A 140 -13.73 3.77 -3.50
CA SER A 140 -14.17 5.10 -3.95
C SER A 140 -14.18 6.12 -2.81
N ILE A 141 -14.69 5.75 -1.63
CA ILE A 141 -14.73 6.64 -0.47
C ILE A 141 -13.33 6.97 0.03
N ASN A 142 -12.44 5.97 0.11
CA ASN A 142 -11.05 6.19 0.47
C ASN A 142 -10.33 7.10 -0.55
N LEU A 143 -10.60 6.93 -1.84
CA LEU A 143 -10.04 7.76 -2.91
C LEU A 143 -10.52 9.21 -2.81
N VAL A 144 -11.82 9.44 -2.61
CA VAL A 144 -12.37 10.79 -2.43
C VAL A 144 -11.75 11.49 -1.21
N PHE A 145 -11.62 10.78 -0.09
CA PHE A 145 -10.98 11.33 1.10
C PHE A 145 -9.52 11.74 0.84
N LEU A 146 -8.75 10.88 0.17
CA LEU A 146 -7.36 11.16 -0.21
C LEU A 146 -7.26 12.40 -1.12
N ILE A 147 -8.16 12.53 -2.10
CA ILE A 147 -8.20 13.70 -2.99
C ILE A 147 -8.51 14.98 -2.20
N LEU A 148 -9.47 14.95 -1.28
CA LEU A 148 -9.81 16.11 -0.45
C LEU A 148 -8.63 16.55 0.42
N GLU A 149 -7.93 15.61 1.05
CA GLU A 149 -6.75 15.89 1.89
C GLU A 149 -5.57 16.42 1.06
N MET A 150 -5.39 15.92 -0.15
CA MET A 150 -4.40 16.42 -1.10
C MET A 150 -4.73 17.86 -1.52
N LEU A 151 -5.98 18.17 -1.84
CA LEU A 151 -6.40 19.54 -2.20
C LEU A 151 -6.18 20.53 -1.06
N ASP A 152 -6.46 20.13 0.18
CA ASP A 152 -6.20 20.97 1.36
C ASP A 152 -4.69 21.21 1.57
N SER A 153 -3.87 20.20 1.33
CA SER A 153 -2.41 20.29 1.41
C SER A 153 -1.84 21.20 0.33
N VAL A 154 -2.35 21.11 -0.90
CA VAL A 154 -1.97 21.99 -2.01
C VAL A 154 -2.37 23.43 -1.72
N LYS A 155 -3.58 23.69 -1.21
CA LYS A 155 -4.02 25.05 -0.82
C LYS A 155 -3.09 25.68 0.22
N LYS A 156 -2.69 24.91 1.24
CA LYS A 156 -1.73 25.37 2.26
C LYS A 156 -0.37 25.69 1.65
N LEU A 157 0.13 24.83 0.77
CA LEU A 157 1.39 25.06 0.07
C LEU A 157 1.33 26.31 -0.81
N CYS A 158 0.26 26.50 -1.58
CA CYS A 158 0.04 27.69 -2.39
C CYS A 158 -0.04 28.97 -1.54
N ALA A 159 -0.68 28.92 -0.36
CA ALA A 159 -0.72 30.04 0.56
C ALA A 159 0.69 30.39 1.10
N LEU A 160 1.49 29.38 1.47
CA LEU A 160 2.87 29.58 1.89
C LEU A 160 3.72 30.17 0.76
N LEU A 161 3.62 29.64 -0.46
CA LEU A 161 4.30 30.17 -1.63
C LEU A 161 3.90 31.62 -1.91
N LYS A 162 2.61 31.96 -1.80
CA LYS A 162 2.13 33.34 -1.95
C LYS A 162 2.79 34.28 -0.93
N THR A 163 2.82 33.90 0.34
CA THR A 163 3.48 34.71 1.38
C THR A 163 5.00 34.80 1.20
N TYR A 164 5.63 33.74 0.67
CA TYR A 164 7.05 33.75 0.35
C TYR A 164 7.36 34.72 -0.80
N CYS A 165 6.58 34.69 -1.87
CA CYS A 165 6.73 35.61 -3.00
C CYS A 165 6.51 37.07 -2.59
N GLN A 166 5.50 37.36 -1.76
CA GLN A 166 5.25 38.71 -1.24
C GLN A 166 6.44 39.26 -0.43
N ARG A 167 7.07 38.42 0.41
CA ARG A 167 8.27 38.83 1.15
C ARG A 167 9.48 39.09 0.26
N GLN A 168 9.55 38.44 -0.90
CA GLN A 168 10.63 38.67 -1.86
C GLN A 168 10.42 39.96 -2.65
N THR A 169 9.17 40.32 -2.97
CA THR A 169 8.87 41.60 -3.62
C THR A 169 9.13 42.77 -2.68
N GLU A 170 8.70 42.70 -1.41
CA GLU A 170 8.96 43.76 -0.41
C GLU A 170 10.46 44.01 -0.19
N LYS A 171 11.29 42.95 -0.24
CA LYS A 171 12.76 43.09 -0.15
C LYS A 171 13.36 43.77 -1.36
N LYS A 172 12.80 43.54 -2.55
CA LYS A 172 13.26 44.19 -3.77
C LYS A 172 12.91 45.68 -3.74
N ASP A 173 11.69 46.02 -3.33
CA ASP A 173 11.24 47.41 -3.23
C ASP A 173 12.03 48.17 -2.13
N SER A 174 12.28 47.53 -0.98
CA SER A 174 13.14 48.10 0.08
C SER A 174 14.59 48.34 -0.38
N PHE A 175 15.10 47.50 -1.29
CA PHE A 175 16.44 47.68 -1.86
C PHE A 175 16.48 48.79 -2.92
N GLU A 176 15.41 48.98 -3.68
CA GLU A 176 15.27 50.10 -4.64
C GLU A 176 15.02 51.45 -3.95
N GLU A 177 14.18 51.50 -2.89
CA GLU A 177 13.91 52.73 -2.11
C GLU A 177 15.11 53.21 -1.28
N CYS A 178 15.97 52.31 -0.80
CA CYS A 178 17.25 52.71 -0.19
C CYS A 178 18.23 53.35 -1.18
N GLY A 179 17.84 53.52 -2.45
CA GLY A 179 18.48 54.38 -3.41
C GLY A 179 19.94 54.01 -3.65
N TYR A 180 20.21 53.40 -4.81
CA TYR A 180 21.58 53.33 -5.32
C TYR A 180 22.24 54.73 -5.32
N GLY A 181 21.45 55.80 -5.43
CA GLY A 181 21.85 57.20 -5.25
C GLY A 181 22.27 57.59 -3.82
N ASP A 182 21.56 57.16 -2.77
CA ASP A 182 21.89 57.51 -1.38
C ASP A 182 23.06 56.66 -0.85
N TRP A 183 23.15 55.38 -1.25
CA TRP A 183 24.36 54.57 -1.00
C TRP A 183 25.59 55.11 -1.77
N MET A 184 25.42 55.61 -3.00
CA MET A 184 26.49 56.26 -3.75
C MET A 184 26.87 57.62 -3.16
N ASP A 185 25.92 58.44 -2.70
CA ASP A 185 26.21 59.72 -2.06
C ASP A 185 26.83 59.56 -0.67
N VAL A 186 26.46 58.52 0.10
CA VAL A 186 27.17 58.14 1.32
C VAL A 186 28.58 57.62 1.01
N ALA A 187 28.77 56.86 -0.08
CA ALA A 187 30.10 56.42 -0.52
C ALA A 187 30.97 57.60 -1.02
N LYS A 188 30.37 58.59 -1.68
CA LYS A 188 31.04 59.81 -2.19
C LYS A 188 31.37 60.80 -1.08
N LYS A 189 30.47 61.04 -0.12
CA LYS A 189 30.74 61.82 1.12
C LYS A 189 31.76 61.15 2.04
N ARG A 190 31.94 59.82 1.94
CA ARG A 190 33.01 59.07 2.63
C ARG A 190 34.30 58.96 1.81
N GLY A 191 34.50 59.82 0.83
CA GLY A 191 35.78 59.99 0.09
C GLY A 191 37.01 60.21 0.97
N ASN A 192 36.85 60.50 2.27
CA ASN A 192 37.95 60.58 3.24
C ASN A 192 37.96 59.43 4.30
N ARG A 193 37.22 58.34 4.09
CA ARG A 193 37.25 57.12 4.94
C ARG A 193 37.38 55.82 4.13
N ARG A 194 38.00 55.88 2.95
CA ARG A 194 38.32 54.68 2.13
C ARG A 194 39.03 53.57 2.94
N GLY A 195 39.81 53.93 3.96
CA GLY A 195 40.48 52.96 4.83
C GLY A 195 39.58 52.17 5.81
N LYS A 196 38.37 52.62 6.16
CA LYS A 196 37.50 51.90 7.12
C LYS A 196 36.51 50.95 6.45
N PHE A 197 36.02 51.28 5.25
CA PHE A 197 35.11 50.39 4.50
C PHE A 197 35.87 49.21 3.87
N SER A 198 37.07 49.47 3.33
CA SER A 198 37.97 48.40 2.87
C SER A 198 38.28 47.41 4.00
N ARG A 199 38.58 47.88 5.23
CA ARG A 199 38.74 46.99 6.41
C ARG A 199 37.47 46.30 6.90
N TYR A 200 36.28 46.73 6.47
CA TYR A 200 35.03 46.05 6.82
C TYR A 200 34.71 44.94 5.81
N VAL A 201 34.86 45.24 4.52
CA VAL A 201 34.75 44.27 3.43
C VAL A 201 35.80 43.16 3.58
N GLU A 202 37.06 43.54 3.84
CA GLU A 202 38.16 42.59 4.06
C GLU A 202 37.94 41.74 5.32
N ARG A 203 37.36 42.30 6.41
CA ARG A 203 36.96 41.50 7.57
C ARG A 203 35.80 40.56 7.28
N HIS A 204 34.90 40.93 6.39
CA HIS A 204 33.77 40.07 6.02
C HIS A 204 34.23 38.94 5.09
N GLU A 205 35.11 39.22 4.13
CA GLU A 205 35.76 38.21 3.30
C GLU A 205 36.64 37.28 4.13
N GLN A 206 37.43 37.80 5.08
CA GLN A 206 38.19 36.97 6.01
C GLN A 206 37.28 36.08 6.85
N ARG A 207 36.11 36.55 7.31
CA ARG A 207 35.16 35.69 8.05
C ARG A 207 34.58 34.60 7.15
N ILE A 208 34.20 34.92 5.92
CA ILE A 208 33.67 33.93 4.97
C ILE A 208 34.75 32.91 4.61
N GLN A 209 36.00 33.34 4.37
CA GLN A 209 37.13 32.44 4.12
C GLN A 209 37.50 31.61 5.36
N SER A 210 37.50 32.20 6.56
CA SER A 210 37.73 31.47 7.82
C SER A 210 36.64 30.43 8.07
N GLN A 211 35.40 30.74 7.71
CA GLN A 211 34.26 29.85 7.89
C GLN A 211 34.28 28.72 6.84
N MET A 212 34.65 29.02 5.59
CA MET A 212 34.93 27.99 4.57
C MET A 212 36.15 27.13 4.92
N HIS A 213 37.18 27.69 5.56
CA HIS A 213 38.36 26.93 6.01
C HIS A 213 38.06 26.10 7.25
N LEU A 214 37.22 26.60 8.18
CA LEU A 214 36.69 25.81 9.29
C LEU A 214 35.83 24.66 8.76
N ASP A 215 34.97 24.90 7.78
CA ASP A 215 34.14 23.85 7.18
C ASP A 215 34.96 22.84 6.35
N SER A 216 36.10 23.25 5.78
CA SER A 216 37.04 22.36 5.08
C SER A 216 37.93 21.56 6.04
N GLU A 217 38.38 22.15 7.16
CA GLU A 217 39.13 21.46 8.22
C GLU A 217 38.25 20.51 9.05
N PHE A 218 36.98 20.87 9.27
CA PHE A 218 35.98 19.95 9.82
C PHE A 218 35.56 18.85 8.82
N GLY A 219 36.05 18.91 7.58
CA GLY A 219 35.96 17.85 6.56
C GLY A 219 36.82 16.61 6.85
N THR A 220 37.77 16.65 7.79
CA THR A 220 38.58 15.47 8.15
C THR A 220 38.57 15.09 9.63
N SER A 221 38.06 15.94 10.52
CA SER A 221 37.88 15.56 11.93
C SER A 221 36.62 14.74 12.13
N LYS A 222 36.83 13.40 12.16
CA LYS A 222 35.84 12.39 12.52
C LYS A 222 35.15 12.75 13.85
N SER A 223 33.97 13.35 13.77
CA SER A 223 33.00 13.42 14.86
C SER A 223 32.91 12.06 15.56
N PRO A 224 32.95 11.99 16.92
CA PRO A 224 32.85 10.74 17.67
C PRO A 224 31.56 9.95 17.38
N LYS A 225 30.54 10.59 16.79
CA LYS A 225 29.31 9.92 16.35
C LYS A 225 29.45 9.12 15.06
N ARG A 226 30.49 9.34 14.25
CA ARG A 226 30.73 8.58 13.01
C ARG A 226 31.34 7.20 13.27
N LYS A 227 32.06 7.02 14.40
CA LYS A 227 32.57 5.70 14.83
C LYS A 227 31.49 4.70 15.25
N GLN A 228 30.26 5.16 15.57
CA GLN A 228 29.14 4.26 15.88
C GLN A 228 28.32 3.82 14.66
N LEU A 229 28.44 4.51 13.51
CA LEU A 229 27.69 4.19 12.28
C LEU A 229 28.53 3.43 11.22
N GLU A 230 29.85 3.43 11.35
CA GLU A 230 30.76 2.64 10.49
C GLU A 230 30.46 1.12 10.51
N PRO A 231 30.21 0.47 11.67
CA PRO A 231 29.86 -0.95 11.70
C PRO A 231 28.53 -1.27 11.00
N GLN A 232 27.55 -0.36 11.11
CA GLN A 232 26.26 -0.53 10.43
C GLN A 232 26.40 -0.36 8.91
N ARG A 233 27.28 0.52 8.45
CA ARG A 233 27.51 0.74 7.02
C ARG A 233 28.25 -0.43 6.38
N THR A 234 29.19 -1.05 7.10
CA THR A 234 29.86 -2.28 6.64
C THR A 234 28.89 -3.46 6.59
N GLU A 235 28.00 -3.60 7.57
CA GLU A 235 26.98 -4.67 7.55
C GLU A 235 25.96 -4.50 6.41
N ILE A 236 25.49 -3.26 6.15
CA ILE A 236 24.58 -2.96 5.04
C ILE A 236 25.25 -3.26 3.69
N ASN A 237 26.52 -2.89 3.52
CA ASN A 237 27.26 -3.18 2.29
C ASN A 237 27.50 -4.69 2.11
N LYS A 238 27.71 -5.44 3.21
CA LYS A 238 27.84 -6.90 3.19
C LYS A 238 26.52 -7.58 2.81
N GLN A 239 25.40 -7.10 3.33
CA GLN A 239 24.07 -7.57 2.94
C GLN A 239 23.75 -7.27 1.48
N PHE A 240 24.13 -6.09 0.98
CA PHE A 240 23.99 -5.75 -0.44
C PHE A 240 24.84 -6.66 -1.34
N GLY A 241 26.07 -6.99 -0.93
CA GLY A 241 26.92 -7.92 -1.66
C GLY A 241 26.32 -9.33 -1.77
N LEU A 242 25.77 -9.86 -0.68
CA LEU A 242 25.11 -11.17 -0.66
C LEU A 242 23.84 -11.21 -1.51
N LEU A 243 23.04 -10.14 -1.47
CA LEU A 243 21.82 -10.03 -2.27
C LEU A 243 22.13 -9.96 -3.77
N SER A 244 23.20 -9.25 -4.15
CA SER A 244 23.66 -9.18 -5.54
C SER A 244 24.16 -10.54 -6.05
N GLN A 245 24.83 -11.33 -5.21
CA GLN A 245 25.25 -12.70 -5.55
C GLN A 245 24.06 -13.65 -5.69
N GLN A 246 23.02 -13.54 -4.85
CA GLN A 246 21.79 -14.31 -5.01
C GLN A 246 21.07 -13.98 -6.33
N ILE A 247 21.00 -12.70 -6.69
CA ILE A 247 20.36 -12.28 -7.95
C ILE A 247 21.14 -12.78 -9.17
N GLN A 248 22.48 -12.76 -9.13
CA GLN A 248 23.29 -13.31 -10.21
C GLN A 248 23.17 -14.84 -10.32
N GLY A 249 23.01 -15.57 -9.21
CA GLY A 249 22.76 -17.01 -9.20
C GLY A 249 21.41 -17.42 -9.79
N TYR A 250 20.39 -16.55 -9.72
CA TYR A 250 19.09 -16.80 -10.34
C TYR A 250 19.06 -16.53 -11.85
N SER A 251 19.98 -15.72 -12.38
CA SER A 251 20.04 -15.38 -13.80
C SER A 251 20.70 -16.49 -14.65
N SER A 252 21.60 -17.29 -14.08
CA SER A 252 22.30 -18.35 -14.83
C SER A 252 21.53 -19.68 -14.94
N GLY A 253 20.34 -19.79 -14.35
CA GLY A 253 19.59 -21.06 -14.25
C GLY A 253 18.53 -21.31 -15.34
N ASN A 254 18.31 -20.38 -16.27
CA ASN A 254 17.14 -20.43 -17.17
C ASN A 254 17.45 -20.71 -18.67
N SER A 255 18.63 -21.23 -18.99
CA SER A 255 19.02 -21.54 -20.38
C SER A 255 18.66 -22.95 -20.86
N THR A 256 17.78 -23.70 -20.18
CA THR A 256 17.46 -25.10 -20.56
C THR A 256 15.98 -25.41 -20.78
N ILE A 257 15.19 -24.45 -21.27
CA ILE A 257 13.82 -24.72 -21.75
C ILE A 257 13.62 -24.14 -23.15
N SER A 258 14.25 -24.76 -24.13
CA SER A 258 13.89 -24.60 -25.55
C SER A 258 13.74 -25.99 -26.14
N ASN A 259 12.51 -26.53 -26.08
CA ASN A 259 11.95 -27.55 -26.99
C ASN A 259 10.54 -27.94 -26.51
N ILE A 260 9.56 -27.10 -26.80
CA ILE A 260 8.15 -27.53 -26.79
C ILE A 260 7.60 -27.27 -28.20
N THR A 261 7.57 -28.35 -28.96
CA THR A 261 7.03 -28.43 -30.31
C THR A 261 5.51 -28.22 -30.25
N VAL A 262 5.02 -27.14 -30.85
CA VAL A 262 3.60 -26.83 -30.97
C VAL A 262 3.00 -27.73 -32.05
N VAL A 263 2.31 -28.80 -31.65
CA VAL A 263 1.46 -29.60 -32.55
C VAL A 263 0.16 -28.84 -32.78
N ARG A 264 -0.02 -28.34 -34.00
CA ARG A 264 -1.18 -27.56 -34.46
C ARG A 264 -2.26 -28.54 -34.95
N ASN A 265 -3.26 -28.83 -34.11
CA ASN A 265 -4.45 -29.56 -34.56
C ASN A 265 -5.48 -28.60 -35.16
N SER A 266 -5.72 -28.73 -36.45
CA SER A 266 -6.75 -28.04 -37.23
C SER A 266 -8.03 -28.87 -37.25
N HIS A 267 -9.06 -28.48 -36.48
CA HIS A 267 -10.44 -28.91 -36.70
C HIS A 267 -11.38 -27.70 -36.60
N SER A 268 -12.01 -27.37 -37.72
CA SER A 268 -13.06 -26.37 -37.87
C SER A 268 -14.41 -26.96 -37.42
N PRO A 269 -15.26 -26.20 -36.70
CA PRO A 269 -16.64 -26.62 -36.45
C PRO A 269 -17.59 -26.03 -37.50
N GLN A 270 -18.39 -26.90 -38.12
CA GLN A 270 -19.56 -26.57 -38.94
C GLN A 270 -20.72 -26.04 -38.06
N PRO A 271 -21.60 -25.16 -38.58
CA PRO A 271 -22.76 -24.67 -37.85
C PRO A 271 -23.99 -25.55 -38.08
N SER A 272 -24.57 -26.12 -37.03
CA SER A 272 -25.87 -26.77 -37.08
C SER A 272 -27.01 -25.75 -36.91
N ARG A 273 -27.91 -25.72 -37.90
CA ARG A 273 -29.19 -25.01 -37.89
C ARG A 273 -30.13 -25.64 -36.86
N PHE A 274 -30.70 -24.82 -35.97
CA PHE A 274 -31.86 -25.17 -35.15
C PHE A 274 -33.13 -24.71 -35.88
N THR A 275 -33.98 -25.65 -36.28
CA THR A 275 -35.38 -25.41 -36.66
C THR A 275 -36.26 -25.84 -35.49
N SER A 276 -36.97 -24.89 -34.90
CA SER A 276 -37.96 -25.13 -33.84
C SER A 276 -39.34 -25.38 -34.47
N SER A 277 -39.82 -26.62 -34.42
CA SER A 277 -41.24 -26.95 -34.54
C SER A 277 -41.81 -27.20 -33.15
N PHE A 278 -42.81 -26.40 -32.80
CA PHE A 278 -43.52 -26.42 -31.54
C PHE A 278 -44.77 -27.29 -31.72
N THR A 279 -44.83 -28.43 -31.01
CA THR A 279 -46.03 -29.28 -30.96
C THR A 279 -46.37 -29.54 -29.50
N LEU A 280 -47.56 -29.13 -29.09
CA LEU A 280 -48.19 -29.42 -27.79
C LEU A 280 -48.48 -30.93 -27.67
N PRO A 281 -48.33 -31.55 -26.48
CA PRO A 281 -48.96 -32.83 -26.23
C PRO A 281 -50.19 -32.69 -25.33
N HIS A 282 -51.24 -33.37 -25.79
CA HIS A 282 -52.44 -33.72 -25.04
C HIS A 282 -52.13 -34.70 -23.90
N SER A 283 -53.01 -34.60 -22.89
CA SER A 283 -53.21 -35.47 -21.74
C SER A 283 -53.48 -36.94 -22.08
N GLU A 284 -52.76 -37.88 -21.46
CA GLU A 284 -53.28 -39.21 -21.12
C GLU A 284 -52.62 -39.77 -19.83
N THR A 285 -53.43 -40.51 -19.09
CA THR A 285 -53.27 -41.10 -17.74
C THR A 285 -52.47 -42.42 -17.73
N PRO A 286 -52.12 -42.97 -16.55
CA PRO A 286 -50.96 -43.84 -16.39
C PRO A 286 -51.31 -45.34 -16.50
N SER A 287 -50.35 -46.13 -16.98
CA SER A 287 -50.33 -47.58 -16.75
C SER A 287 -48.91 -48.04 -16.38
N HIS A 288 -48.89 -48.93 -15.39
CA HIS A 288 -47.72 -49.62 -14.85
C HIS A 288 -46.92 -50.37 -15.92
N SER A 289 -45.59 -50.30 -15.87
CA SER A 289 -44.77 -51.50 -16.07
C SER A 289 -43.40 -51.37 -15.41
N THR A 290 -43.06 -52.43 -14.69
CA THR A 290 -41.78 -52.71 -14.06
C THR A 290 -40.79 -53.16 -15.13
N ALA A 291 -39.64 -52.49 -15.26
CA ALA A 291 -38.51 -53.02 -16.03
C ALA A 291 -37.19 -52.56 -15.42
N GLN A 292 -36.49 -53.53 -14.83
CA GLN A 292 -35.05 -53.50 -14.56
C GLN A 292 -34.29 -53.42 -15.90
N GLY A 293 -33.21 -52.62 -15.96
CA GLY A 293 -32.34 -52.58 -17.13
C GLY A 293 -31.05 -51.81 -16.86
N GLY A 294 -29.93 -52.53 -16.83
CA GLY A 294 -28.64 -52.11 -16.30
C GLY A 294 -27.96 -50.95 -17.03
N LEU A 295 -27.36 -50.06 -16.23
CA LEU A 295 -26.36 -49.10 -16.67
C LEU A 295 -25.08 -49.83 -17.10
N THR A 296 -24.70 -49.67 -18.36
CA THR A 296 -23.48 -50.23 -18.93
C THR A 296 -22.26 -49.49 -18.41
N ILE A 297 -21.28 -50.26 -17.90
CA ILE A 297 -20.02 -49.80 -17.29
C ILE A 297 -19.20 -48.90 -18.24
N SER A 298 -19.43 -48.97 -19.55
CA SER A 298 -18.80 -48.11 -20.55
C SER A 298 -19.19 -46.63 -20.46
N GLN A 299 -20.39 -46.28 -19.98
CA GLN A 299 -20.81 -44.88 -19.81
C GLN A 299 -20.18 -44.23 -18.56
N ILE A 300 -19.83 -45.02 -17.55
CA ILE A 300 -19.17 -44.53 -16.32
C ILE A 300 -17.67 -44.22 -16.57
N LEU A 301 -17.02 -44.95 -17.48
CA LEU A 301 -15.60 -44.74 -17.80
C LEU A 301 -15.35 -43.53 -18.73
N SER A 302 -16.29 -43.19 -19.60
CA SER A 302 -16.20 -42.00 -20.47
C SER A 302 -16.26 -40.69 -19.68
N ASN A 303 -17.09 -40.63 -18.63
CA ASN A 303 -17.25 -39.43 -17.80
C ASN A 303 -16.11 -39.19 -16.78
N LYS A 304 -15.29 -40.20 -16.46
CA LYS A 304 -14.12 -40.01 -15.59
C LYS A 304 -12.95 -39.33 -16.31
N SER A 305 -12.80 -39.53 -17.62
CA SER A 305 -11.68 -38.97 -18.41
C SER A 305 -11.79 -37.45 -18.63
N THR A 306 -13.01 -36.93 -18.75
CA THR A 306 -13.27 -35.48 -18.89
C THR A 306 -13.08 -34.71 -17.57
N ALA A 307 -13.36 -35.33 -16.42
CA ALA A 307 -13.15 -34.72 -15.10
C ALA A 307 -11.66 -34.55 -14.74
N THR A 308 -10.79 -35.47 -15.13
CA THR A 308 -9.33 -35.38 -14.90
C THR A 308 -8.66 -34.28 -15.71
N ASN A 309 -9.09 -34.06 -16.96
CA ASN A 309 -8.57 -32.97 -17.80
C ASN A 309 -8.98 -31.58 -17.32
N HIS A 310 -10.15 -31.44 -16.70
CA HIS A 310 -10.59 -30.15 -16.16
C HIS A 310 -9.80 -29.74 -14.91
N LYS A 311 -9.40 -30.71 -14.07
CA LYS A 311 -8.61 -30.47 -12.86
C LYS A 311 -7.18 -30.00 -13.16
N GLN A 312 -6.51 -30.62 -14.16
CA GLN A 312 -5.17 -30.19 -14.59
C GLN A 312 -5.16 -28.77 -15.19
N ARG A 313 -6.22 -28.39 -15.92
CA ARG A 313 -6.34 -27.05 -16.54
C ARG A 313 -6.59 -25.94 -15.52
N THR A 314 -7.28 -26.24 -14.42
CA THR A 314 -7.47 -25.27 -13.32
C THR A 314 -6.20 -25.03 -12.50
N SER A 315 -5.36 -26.05 -12.33
CA SER A 315 -4.08 -25.91 -11.63
C SER A 315 -3.06 -25.07 -12.41
N SER A 316 -2.98 -25.21 -13.74
CA SER A 316 -2.05 -24.41 -14.55
C SER A 316 -2.46 -22.94 -14.67
N LEU A 317 -3.77 -22.64 -14.71
CA LEU A 317 -4.28 -21.27 -14.68
C LEU A 317 -4.03 -20.59 -13.31
N SER A 318 -4.11 -21.34 -12.21
CA SER A 318 -3.77 -20.82 -10.88
C SER A 318 -2.28 -20.49 -10.74
N GLN A 319 -1.40 -21.28 -11.35
CA GLN A 319 0.05 -20.99 -11.37
C GLN A 319 0.40 -19.77 -12.22
N LEU A 320 -0.28 -19.56 -13.37
CA LEU A 320 -0.07 -18.38 -14.20
C LEU A 320 -0.55 -17.09 -13.50
N GLY A 321 -1.68 -17.15 -12.79
CA GLY A 321 -2.20 -16.03 -12.00
C GLY A 321 -1.26 -15.61 -10.88
N ASN A 322 -0.65 -16.57 -10.18
CA ASN A 322 0.29 -16.29 -9.09
C ASN A 322 1.60 -15.63 -9.59
N SER A 323 2.09 -15.98 -10.78
CA SER A 323 3.28 -15.35 -11.39
C SER A 323 3.05 -13.88 -11.77
N ALA A 324 1.88 -13.56 -12.32
CA ALA A 324 1.50 -12.19 -12.67
C ALA A 324 1.33 -11.30 -11.41
N ILE A 325 0.72 -11.85 -10.36
CA ILE A 325 0.56 -11.16 -9.07
C ILE A 325 1.93 -10.87 -8.43
N MET A 326 2.85 -11.84 -8.46
CA MET A 326 4.21 -11.67 -7.92
C MET A 326 5.00 -10.60 -8.70
N SER A 327 4.89 -10.59 -10.03
CA SER A 327 5.54 -9.59 -10.89
C SER A 327 5.03 -8.17 -10.63
N TYR A 328 3.73 -8.02 -10.36
CA TYR A 328 3.13 -6.73 -9.99
C TYR A 328 3.59 -6.26 -8.60
N GLN A 329 3.66 -7.17 -7.62
CA GLN A 329 4.17 -6.86 -6.29
C GLN A 329 5.63 -6.41 -6.31
N LEU A 330 6.48 -7.05 -7.11
CA LEU A 330 7.88 -6.66 -7.28
C LEU A 330 8.03 -5.25 -7.88
N ARG A 331 7.27 -4.92 -8.93
CA ARG A 331 7.27 -3.55 -9.52
C ARG A 331 6.80 -2.49 -8.53
N MET A 332 5.81 -2.80 -7.70
CA MET A 332 5.35 -1.88 -6.64
C MET A 332 6.43 -1.60 -5.61
N ILE A 333 7.19 -2.63 -5.21
CA ILE A 333 8.31 -2.49 -4.26
C ILE A 333 9.44 -1.68 -4.88
N GLU A 334 9.80 -1.94 -6.14
CA GLU A 334 10.85 -1.22 -6.87
C GLU A 334 10.54 0.28 -6.99
N ASN A 335 9.30 0.62 -7.37
CA ASN A 335 8.84 2.02 -7.44
C ASN A 335 8.89 2.73 -6.07
N GLU A 336 8.59 2.04 -4.97
CA GLU A 336 8.66 2.66 -3.65
C GLU A 336 10.11 2.87 -3.21
N ILE A 337 11.02 1.94 -3.53
CA ILE A 337 12.46 2.10 -3.29
C ILE A 337 13.01 3.32 -4.05
N GLU A 338 12.59 3.51 -5.30
CA GLU A 338 13.02 4.65 -6.12
C GLU A 338 12.53 5.98 -5.53
N ARG A 339 11.27 6.06 -5.10
CA ARG A 339 10.73 7.23 -4.39
C ARG A 339 11.44 7.54 -3.07
N GLN A 340 11.93 6.53 -2.36
CA GLN A 340 12.71 6.75 -1.13
C GLN A 340 14.09 7.31 -1.45
N ARG A 341 14.72 6.84 -2.55
CA ARG A 341 16.00 7.36 -3.04
C ARG A 341 15.90 8.85 -3.42
N ASP A 342 14.86 9.22 -4.15
CA ASP A 342 14.63 10.62 -4.56
C ASP A 342 14.40 11.54 -3.36
N ARG A 343 13.63 11.07 -2.37
CA ARG A 343 13.41 11.81 -1.11
C ARG A 343 14.72 12.03 -0.34
N GLN A 344 15.60 11.04 -0.31
CA GLN A 344 16.92 11.20 0.31
C GLN A 344 17.83 12.15 -0.47
N TYR A 345 17.79 12.11 -1.81
CA TYR A 345 18.56 13.02 -2.65
C TYR A 345 18.13 14.48 -2.48
N ILE A 346 16.81 14.73 -2.47
CA ILE A 346 16.26 16.07 -2.23
C ILE A 346 16.64 16.57 -0.83
N ALA A 347 16.51 15.72 0.20
CA ALA A 347 16.91 16.08 1.56
C ALA A 347 18.40 16.38 1.71
N ALA A 348 19.26 15.64 1.00
CA ALA A 348 20.70 15.89 0.98
C ALA A 348 21.04 17.24 0.32
N ARG A 349 20.35 17.58 -0.78
CA ARG A 349 20.54 18.86 -1.49
C ARG A 349 20.09 20.06 -0.65
N PHE A 350 19.02 19.93 0.12
CA PHE A 350 18.56 20.96 1.07
C PHE A 350 19.49 21.15 2.27
N LEU A 351 20.32 20.17 2.62
CA LEU A 351 21.30 20.29 3.70
C LEU A 351 22.64 20.90 3.24
N GLN A 352 22.85 21.02 1.93
CA GLN A 352 24.03 21.66 1.33
C GLN A 352 23.83 23.14 1.00
N GLN A 353 22.58 23.63 1.06
CA GLN A 353 22.21 25.04 0.93
C GLN A 353 21.94 25.62 2.32
#